data_AF-A0A4Q9N3W2-F1
#
_entry.id   AF-A0A4Q9N3W2-F1
#
_cell.length_a   1.000
_cell.length_b   1.000
_cell.length_c   1.000
_cell.angle_alpha   90.00
_cell.angle_beta   90.00
_cell.angle_gamma   90.00
#
_symmetry.space_group_name_H-M   'P 1'
#
loop_
_entity.id
_entity.type
_entity.pdbx_description
1 polymer ?
#
loop_
_entity_poly.entity_id
_entity_poly.type
_entity_poly.pdbx_seq_one_letter_code
_entity_poly.pdbx_strand_id
1 'polypeptide(L)'
;MHQPQALPIMQFGCFNLQSAIDENYDTLLGAEQLAWEASINLPTKLAVVFCFPGYPLYNRQVTVLTAHRVPPTRGKMARIIAQEMRKFLDKARTEYQRPVCWYGREVSLADLFLGYMQHVSRGSLQAQIGIRFCQLASWVPETPNP
;
A
#
# COMPACT_ATOMS: atom_id res chain seq x y z
N MET A 1 22.27 -7.63 22.93
CA MET A 1 21.18 -6.74 22.48
C MET A 1 21.04 -6.91 20.98
N HIS A 2 20.01 -7.60 20.49
CA HIS A 2 19.79 -7.70 19.04
C HIS A 2 19.16 -6.40 18.57
N GLN A 3 19.87 -5.66 17.71
CA GLN A 3 19.27 -4.55 16.97
C GLN A 3 18.04 -5.10 16.21
N PRO A 4 16.90 -4.38 16.21
CA PRO A 4 15.78 -4.79 15.39
C PRO A 4 16.24 -4.75 13.92
N GLN A 5 16.31 -5.92 13.29
CA GLN A 5 16.67 -6.05 11.90
C GLN A 5 15.57 -5.35 11.09
N ALA A 6 15.89 -4.20 10.51
CA ALA A 6 14.98 -3.49 9.61
C ALA A 6 14.69 -4.40 8.41
N LEU A 7 13.42 -4.68 8.15
CA LEU A 7 13.06 -5.52 7.01
C LEU A 7 13.42 -4.80 5.71
N PRO A 8 13.89 -5.51 4.67
CA PRO A 8 14.14 -4.90 3.38
C PRO A 8 12.84 -4.26 2.84
N ILE A 9 13.00 -3.11 2.17
CA ILE A 9 11.91 -2.43 1.48
C ILE A 9 11.37 -3.36 0.41
N MET A 10 10.06 -3.59 0.45
CA MET A 10 9.38 -4.44 -0.51
C MET A 10 8.80 -3.59 -1.63
N GLN A 11 9.36 -3.71 -2.83
CA GLN A 11 8.91 -2.98 -4.01
C GLN A 11 7.66 -3.64 -4.60
N PHE A 12 6.67 -2.85 -4.98
CA PHE A 12 5.45 -3.28 -5.70
C PHE A 12 5.32 -2.60 -7.07
N GLY A 13 6.20 -1.65 -7.39
CA GLY A 13 6.16 -0.92 -8.64
C GLY A 13 4.96 0.02 -8.65
N CYS A 14 4.10 -0.08 -9.67
CA CYS A 14 2.84 0.66 -9.72
C CYS A 14 1.64 -0.31 -9.67
N PHE A 15 1.70 -1.32 -8.78
CA PHE A 15 0.65 -2.34 -8.72
C PHE A 15 -0.67 -1.74 -8.21
N ASN A 16 -1.73 -1.94 -8.99
CA ASN A 16 -3.03 -1.31 -8.72
C ASN A 16 -3.73 -1.94 -7.50
N LEU A 17 -4.30 -1.11 -6.63
CA LEU A 17 -4.96 -1.60 -5.41
C LEU A 17 -6.30 -2.30 -5.70
N GLN A 18 -7.01 -1.94 -6.77
CA GLN A 18 -8.22 -2.65 -7.19
C GLN A 18 -7.86 -4.07 -7.66
N SER A 19 -6.82 -4.23 -8.49
CA SER A 19 -6.33 -5.55 -8.90
C SER A 19 -5.97 -6.45 -7.72
N ALA A 20 -5.42 -5.88 -6.64
CA ALA A 20 -5.14 -6.62 -5.40
C ALA A 20 -6.40 -7.13 -4.68
N ILE A 21 -7.51 -6.39 -4.75
CA ILE A 21 -8.82 -6.80 -4.22
C ILE A 21 -9.41 -7.92 -5.07
N ASP A 22 -9.30 -7.79 -6.39
CA ASP A 22 -9.84 -8.75 -7.36
C ASP A 22 -8.98 -10.02 -7.47
N GLU A 23 -7.89 -10.11 -6.70
CA GLU A 23 -6.90 -11.21 -6.74
C GLU A 23 -6.26 -11.37 -8.13
N ASN A 24 -6.28 -10.31 -8.94
CA ASN A 24 -5.58 -10.26 -10.20
C ASN A 24 -4.15 -9.76 -9.97
N TYR A 25 -3.20 -10.70 -9.99
CA TYR A 25 -1.78 -10.43 -9.74
C TYR A 25 -0.92 -10.45 -11.01
N ASP A 26 -1.52 -10.43 -12.21
CA ASP A 26 -0.81 -10.57 -13.50
C ASP A 26 0.30 -9.53 -13.70
N THR A 27 0.11 -8.34 -13.12
CA THR A 27 1.05 -7.20 -13.19
C THR A 27 1.96 -7.09 -11.96
N LEU A 28 1.78 -7.94 -10.96
CA LEU A 28 2.60 -7.94 -9.74
C LEU A 28 3.77 -8.90 -9.88
N LEU A 29 4.97 -8.36 -10.10
CA LEU A 29 6.19 -9.15 -10.16
C LEU A 29 6.40 -9.93 -8.85
N GLY A 30 6.53 -11.25 -8.98
CA GLY A 30 6.78 -12.15 -7.87
C GLY A 30 5.60 -12.26 -6.90
N ALA A 31 4.35 -12.15 -7.36
CA ALA A 31 3.17 -12.22 -6.51
C ALA A 31 3.17 -13.42 -5.53
N GLU A 32 3.57 -14.60 -6.02
CA GLU A 32 3.64 -15.85 -5.25
C GLU A 32 4.94 -16.00 -4.44
N GLN A 33 5.92 -15.11 -4.65
CA GLN A 33 7.16 -15.14 -3.87
C GLN A 33 6.88 -14.66 -2.45
N LEU A 34 7.65 -15.19 -1.51
CA LEU A 34 7.59 -14.73 -0.13
C LEU A 34 7.90 -13.24 -0.06
N ALA A 35 7.09 -12.52 0.72
CA ALA A 35 7.21 -11.09 0.89
C ALA A 35 8.54 -10.72 1.58
N TRP A 36 9.01 -11.62 2.44
CA TRP A 36 10.30 -11.58 3.10
C TRP A 36 10.89 -12.99 3.16
N GLU A 37 12.21 -13.09 3.33
CA GLU A 37 12.87 -14.38 3.53
C GLU A 37 12.27 -15.14 4.73
N ALA A 38 12.18 -16.47 4.62
CA ALA A 38 11.65 -17.31 5.69
C ALA A 38 12.49 -17.26 6.99
N SER A 39 13.74 -16.81 6.90
CA SER A 39 14.64 -16.54 8.03
C SER A 39 14.14 -15.41 8.94
N ILE A 40 13.27 -14.54 8.42
CA ILE A 40 12.74 -13.39 9.15
C ILE A 40 11.56 -13.79 10.04
N ASN A 41 11.72 -13.60 11.35
CA ASN A 41 10.68 -13.87 12.32
C ASN A 41 9.65 -12.71 12.38
N LEU A 42 8.59 -12.82 11.59
CA LEU A 42 7.48 -11.86 11.54
C LEU A 42 6.52 -12.06 12.72
N PRO A 43 5.97 -10.98 13.32
CA PRO A 43 4.87 -11.10 14.26
C PRO A 43 3.59 -11.52 13.54
N THR A 44 2.66 -12.15 14.26
CA THR A 44 1.36 -12.58 13.70
C THR A 44 0.52 -11.41 13.22
N LYS A 45 0.65 -10.26 13.89
CA LYS A 45 -0.02 -9.01 13.53
C LYS A 45 1.00 -7.91 13.27
N LEU A 46 0.72 -7.08 12.27
CA LEU A 46 1.46 -5.85 11.97
C LEU A 46 0.47 -4.68 11.94
N ALA A 47 0.91 -3.52 12.37
CA ALA A 47 0.17 -2.28 12.19
C ALA A 47 0.37 -1.78 10.75
N VAL A 48 -0.71 -1.54 10.02
CA VAL A 48 -0.71 -0.80 8.76
C VAL A 48 -0.97 0.66 9.08
N VAL A 49 -0.06 1.51 8.62
CA VAL A 49 -0.12 2.96 8.85
C VAL A 49 -0.27 3.69 7.53
N PHE A 50 -1.30 4.54 7.40
CA PHE A 50 -1.42 5.50 6.30
C PHE A 50 -1.40 6.93 6.84
N CYS A 51 -0.58 7.76 6.21
CA CYS A 51 -0.46 9.18 6.48
C CYS A 51 -0.95 9.97 5.26
N PHE A 52 -2.25 10.22 5.17
CA PHE A 52 -2.83 11.08 4.13
C PHE A 52 -2.94 12.53 4.64
N PRO A 53 -2.33 13.52 3.96
CA PRO A 53 -2.44 14.91 4.36
C PRO A 53 -3.90 15.36 4.50
N GLY A 54 -4.22 16.05 5.60
CA GLY A 54 -5.58 16.52 5.88
C GLY A 54 -6.52 15.47 6.49
N TYR A 55 -6.02 14.26 6.77
CA TYR A 55 -6.75 13.19 7.46
C TYR A 55 -6.07 12.80 8.78
N PRO A 56 -6.82 12.31 9.78
CA PRO A 56 -6.23 11.66 10.94
C PRO A 56 -5.34 10.48 10.52
N LEU A 57 -4.31 10.20 11.34
CA LEU A 57 -3.45 9.04 11.17
C LEU A 57 -4.30 7.76 11.14
N TYR A 58 -4.25 7.04 10.02
CA TYR A 58 -4.84 5.71 9.96
C TYR A 58 -3.84 4.69 10.49
N ASN A 59 -4.20 3.99 11.57
CA ASN A 59 -3.36 2.96 12.19
C ASN A 59 -4.23 1.77 12.58
N ARG A 60 -3.98 0.61 11.95
CA ARG A 60 -4.76 -0.62 12.19
C ARG A 60 -3.86 -1.84 12.29
N GLN A 61 -4.08 -2.65 13.32
CA GLN A 61 -3.44 -3.95 13.40
C GLN A 61 -4.14 -4.96 12.48
N VAL A 62 -3.37 -5.53 11.56
CA VAL A 62 -3.79 -6.57 10.62
C VAL A 62 -3.03 -7.86 10.88
N THR A 63 -3.71 -8.99 10.71
CA THR A 63 -3.11 -10.31 10.82
C THR A 63 -2.37 -10.64 9.52
N VAL A 64 -1.06 -10.85 9.58
CA VAL A 64 -0.21 -11.14 8.40
C VAL A 64 0.19 -12.62 8.32
N LEU A 65 0.39 -13.28 9.46
CA LEU A 65 0.65 -14.72 9.52
C LEU A 65 -0.62 -15.50 9.87
N THR A 66 -0.75 -16.68 9.26
CA THR A 66 -1.78 -17.66 9.64
C THR A 66 -1.36 -18.41 10.92
N ALA A 67 -2.26 -19.23 11.48
CA ALA A 67 -1.97 -20.05 12.67
C ALA A 67 -0.74 -20.95 12.49
N HIS A 68 -0.48 -21.40 11.25
CA HIS A 68 0.68 -22.22 10.87
C HIS A 68 1.97 -21.41 10.66
N ARG A 69 1.94 -20.09 10.91
CA ARG A 69 3.08 -19.16 10.77
C ARG A 69 3.75 -19.18 9.39
N VAL A 70 2.96 -19.49 8.35
CA VAL A 70 3.44 -19.45 6.95
C VAL A 70 3.75 -17.99 6.59
N PRO A 71 4.99 -17.68 6.13
CA PRO A 71 5.35 -16.35 5.70
C PRO A 71 4.41 -15.85 4.59
N PRO A 72 3.99 -14.58 4.61
CA PRO A 72 3.07 -14.07 3.61
C PRO A 72 3.76 -13.96 2.24
N THR A 73 3.00 -14.15 1.17
CA THR A 73 3.45 -13.81 -0.20
C THR A 73 3.31 -12.31 -0.46
N ARG A 74 3.99 -11.82 -1.50
CA ARG A 74 3.88 -10.43 -1.96
C ARG A 74 2.43 -10.10 -2.34
N GLY A 75 1.73 -10.99 -3.04
CA GLY A 75 0.32 -10.83 -3.40
C GLY A 75 -0.59 -10.72 -2.18
N LYS A 76 -0.37 -11.57 -1.17
CA LYS A 76 -1.11 -11.50 0.10
C LYS A 76 -0.91 -10.14 0.79
N MET A 77 0.32 -9.63 0.81
CA MET A 77 0.61 -8.33 1.40
C MET A 77 -0.05 -7.18 0.63
N ALA A 78 0.00 -7.20 -0.70
CA ALA A 78 -0.70 -6.20 -1.54
C ALA A 78 -2.21 -6.18 -1.25
N ARG A 79 -2.83 -7.36 -1.13
CA ARG A 79 -4.25 -7.51 -0.79
C ARG A 79 -4.57 -6.95 0.58
N ILE A 80 -3.76 -7.22 1.61
CA ILE A 80 -3.94 -6.66 2.96
C ILE A 80 -3.94 -5.13 2.91
N ILE A 81 -2.96 -4.53 2.21
CA ILE A 81 -2.88 -3.07 2.08
C ILE A 81 -4.10 -2.51 1.34
N ALA A 82 -4.52 -3.14 0.24
CA ALA A 82 -5.70 -2.71 -0.51
C ALA A 82 -6.99 -2.78 0.33
N GLN A 83 -7.14 -3.82 1.16
CA GLN A 83 -8.28 -3.95 2.08
C GLN A 83 -8.30 -2.86 3.15
N GLU A 84 -7.16 -2.54 3.75
CA GLU A 84 -7.08 -1.45 4.72
C GLU A 84 -7.27 -0.09 4.04
N MET A 85 -6.77 0.09 2.82
CA MET A 85 -7.01 1.31 2.05
C MET A 85 -8.49 1.51 1.75
N ARG A 86 -9.20 0.45 1.37
CA ARG A 86 -10.66 0.48 1.17
C ARG A 86 -11.37 0.98 2.42
N LYS A 87 -11.03 0.39 3.58
CA LYS A 87 -11.59 0.80 4.88
C LYS A 87 -11.26 2.25 5.21
N PHE A 88 -10.06 2.71 4.88
CA PHE A 88 -9.68 4.11 5.06
C PHE A 88 -10.52 5.06 4.19
N LEU A 89 -10.68 4.76 2.89
CA LEU A 89 -11.50 5.55 1.98
C LEU A 89 -12.97 5.59 2.44
N ASP A 90 -13.50 4.45 2.87
CA ASP A 90 -14.87 4.36 3.39
C ASP A 90 -15.04 5.17 4.69
N LYS A 91 -14.08 5.11 5.61
CA LYS A 91 -14.05 5.96 6.82
C LYS A 91 -13.98 7.44 6.49
N ALA A 92 -13.13 7.82 5.53
CA ALA A 92 -13.02 9.20 5.09
C ALA A 92 -14.36 9.74 4.58
N ARG A 93 -15.07 8.94 3.76
CA ARG A 93 -16.40 9.29 3.25
C ARG A 93 -17.45 9.36 4.36
N THR A 94 -17.51 8.35 5.23
CA THR A 94 -18.65 8.15 6.14
C THR A 94 -18.44 8.78 7.52
N GLU A 95 -17.31 8.51 8.16
CA GLU A 95 -17.02 8.97 9.52
C GLU A 95 -16.52 10.43 9.53
N TYR A 96 -15.69 10.80 8.55
CA TYR A 96 -15.11 12.15 8.48
C TYR A 96 -15.88 13.11 7.57
N GLN A 97 -16.91 12.62 6.86
CA GLN A 97 -17.69 13.38 5.87
C GLN A 97 -16.79 14.15 4.88
N ARG A 98 -15.62 13.58 4.57
CA ARG A 98 -14.57 14.18 3.77
C ARG A 98 -13.97 13.07 2.91
N PRO A 99 -14.52 12.78 1.73
CA PRO A 99 -13.93 11.81 0.82
C PRO A 99 -12.53 12.25 0.40
N VAL A 100 -11.63 11.28 0.20
CA VAL A 100 -10.30 11.55 -0.34
C VAL A 100 -10.46 11.99 -1.78
N CYS A 101 -10.15 13.26 -2.06
CA CYS A 101 -10.24 13.84 -3.38
C CYS A 101 -8.87 14.23 -3.91
N TRP A 102 -8.69 14.13 -5.22
CA TRP A 102 -7.54 14.61 -5.96
C TRP A 102 -8.01 15.35 -7.20
N TYR A 103 -7.54 16.59 -7.42
CA TYR A 103 -8.07 17.50 -8.44
C TYR A 103 -9.62 17.58 -8.49
N GLY A 104 -10.27 17.62 -7.31
CA GLY A 104 -11.72 17.75 -7.20
C GLY A 104 -12.53 16.48 -7.48
N ARG A 105 -11.87 15.37 -7.84
CA ARG A 105 -12.50 14.05 -8.03
C ARG A 105 -12.24 13.15 -6.83
N GLU A 106 -13.26 12.44 -6.37
CA GLU A 106 -13.12 11.40 -5.34
C GLU A 106 -12.28 10.22 -5.87
N VAL A 107 -11.30 9.83 -5.08
CA VAL A 107 -10.35 8.76 -5.36
C VAL A 107 -10.94 7.42 -4.96
N SER A 108 -10.91 6.46 -5.87
CA SER A 108 -11.24 5.05 -5.63
C SER A 108 -9.98 4.18 -5.57
N LEU A 109 -10.11 2.91 -5.18
CA LEU A 109 -8.97 1.98 -5.24
C LEU A 109 -8.39 1.81 -6.64
N ALA A 110 -9.21 1.94 -7.68
CA ALA A 110 -8.76 1.84 -9.07
C ALA A 110 -7.83 2.99 -9.45
N ASP A 111 -7.92 4.12 -8.75
CA ASP A 111 -7.06 5.29 -8.95
C ASP A 111 -5.76 5.20 -8.14
N LEU A 112 -5.58 4.15 -7.32
CA LEU A 112 -4.45 4.01 -6.40
C LEU A 112 -3.52 2.88 -6.80
N PHE A 113 -2.22 3.07 -6.54
CA PHE A 113 -1.21 2.04 -6.70
C PHE A 113 -0.32 1.92 -5.46
N LEU A 114 0.13 0.70 -5.20
CA LEU A 114 1.12 0.38 -4.18
C LEU A 114 2.51 0.52 -4.78
N GLY A 115 3.27 1.50 -4.27
CA GLY A 115 4.65 1.79 -4.67
C GLY A 115 5.63 0.80 -4.05
N TYR A 116 5.81 0.97 -2.75
CA TYR A 116 6.61 0.08 -1.92
C TYR A 116 6.02 -0.01 -0.52
N MET A 117 6.50 -0.98 0.25
CA MET A 117 6.27 -1.06 1.69
C MET A 117 7.59 -1.07 2.44
N GLN A 118 7.63 -0.34 3.53
CA GLN A 118 8.76 -0.32 4.46
C GLN A 118 8.31 -0.68 5.85
N HIS A 119 9.21 -1.32 6.59
CA HIS A 119 9.04 -1.59 8.00
C HIS A 119 9.59 -0.41 8.79
N VAL A 120 8.72 0.26 9.55
CA VAL A 120 9.07 1.46 10.32
C VAL A 120 9.35 1.14 11.78
N SER A 121 8.84 0.02 12.29
CA SER A 121 9.17 -0.51 13.62
C SER A 121 8.88 -2.01 13.65
N ARG A 122 9.36 -2.74 14.68
CA ARG A 122 9.15 -4.20 14.85
C ARG A 122 7.72 -4.68 14.61
N GLY A 123 6.73 -3.84 14.86
CA GLY A 123 5.31 -4.14 14.68
C GLY A 123 4.58 -3.34 13.60
N SER A 124 5.25 -2.53 12.77
CA SER A 124 4.58 -1.57 11.88
C SER A 124 5.09 -1.61 10.44
N LEU A 125 4.15 -1.69 9.51
CA LEU A 125 4.34 -1.51 8.08
C LEU A 125 3.75 -0.17 7.66
N GLN A 126 4.54 0.56 6.86
CA GLN A 126 4.09 1.75 6.17
C GLN A 126 4.15 1.47 4.68
N ALA A 127 2.99 1.57 4.04
CA ALA A 127 2.88 1.49 2.59
C ALA A 127 2.99 2.89 1.99
N GLN A 128 3.73 3.00 0.90
CA GLN A 128 3.67 4.16 0.03
C GLN A 128 2.58 3.93 -1.02
N ILE A 129 1.57 4.80 -1.01
CA ILE A 129 0.46 4.76 -1.94
C ILE A 129 0.59 5.94 -2.89
N GLY A 130 0.60 5.66 -4.17
CA GLY A 130 0.52 6.68 -5.22
C GLY A 130 -0.88 6.76 -5.81
N ILE A 131 -1.19 7.90 -6.41
CA ILE A 131 -2.45 8.13 -7.12
C ILE A 131 -2.13 8.17 -8.61
N ARG A 132 -2.73 7.27 -9.41
CA ARG A 132 -2.58 7.26 -10.85
C ARG A 132 -3.53 8.26 -11.47
N PHE A 133 -2.98 9.32 -12.07
CA PHE A 133 -3.63 10.00 -13.18
C PHE A 133 -2.74 9.86 -14.41
N CYS A 134 -3.00 8.81 -15.20
CA CYS A 134 -2.70 8.89 -16.62
C CYS A 134 -3.83 9.70 -17.28
N GLN A 135 -3.79 11.01 -17.15
CA GLN A 135 -3.99 11.81 -18.34
C GLN A 135 -2.60 12.28 -18.74
N LEU A 136 -2.08 11.70 -19.82
CA LEU A 136 -1.20 12.45 -20.71
C LEU A 136 -2.02 13.65 -21.24
N ALA A 137 -2.24 14.66 -20.41
CA ALA A 137 -2.31 16.01 -20.92
C ALA A 137 -0.85 16.32 -21.25
N SER A 138 -0.51 16.12 -22.51
CA SER A 138 0.65 16.65 -23.21
C SER A 138 1.28 17.85 -22.49
N TRP A 139 2.23 17.58 -21.61
CA TRP A 139 3.18 18.60 -21.19
C TRP A 139 4.23 18.63 -22.30
N VAL A 140 3.93 19.41 -23.35
CA VAL A 140 4.95 19.89 -24.26
C VAL A 140 5.65 21.00 -23.48
N PRO A 141 6.94 20.87 -23.10
CA PRO A 141 7.68 22.03 -22.66
C PRO A 141 7.66 23.03 -23.82
N GLU A 142 7.06 24.19 -23.62
CA GLU A 142 7.29 25.32 -24.51
C GLU A 142 8.80 25.54 -24.54
N THR A 143 9.43 25.17 -25.65
CA THR A 143 10.80 25.56 -25.93
C THR A 143 10.83 27.08 -25.92
N PRO A 144 11.62 27.74 -25.05
CA PRO A 144 11.88 29.15 -25.23
C PRO A 144 12.58 29.29 -26.57
N ASN A 145 11.97 30.08 -27.45
CA ASN A 145 12.52 30.43 -28.75
C ASN A 145 13.73 31.37 -28.55
N PRO A 146 14.92 31.03 -29.06
CA PRO A 146 15.85 32.03 -29.57
C PRO A 146 15.73 32.17 -31.09
#